data_AF-A0A7Y7M0J3-F1
#
_entry.id   AF-A0A7Y7M0J3-F1
#
_cell.length_a   1.000
_cell.length_b   1.000
_cell.length_c   1.000
_cell.angle_alpha   90.00
_cell.angle_beta   90.00
_cell.angle_gamma   90.00
#
_symmetry.space_group_name_H-M   'P 1'
#
loop_
_entity.id
_entity.type
_entity.pdbx_description
1 polymer ?
#
loop_
_entity_poly.entity_id
_entity_poly.type
_entity_poly.pdbx_seq_one_letter_code
_entity_poly.pdbx_strand_id
1 'polypeptide(L)'
;MSQHTITRPIVTLAAASLFLALAACGGHTVAAATSPTASSKPSTYYGEAASAIATLIPDCKDVQVGDVASGPQSGLSSLATCTLDGRKLTVYSWADGPSADSVSEMLAANKSQEAWYVNGNGWTAIVQYDDTLMYQLTNQADKLLADGFAGVTPPPADVPGEKAAADKVVAALGGDVVHYQP
;
A
#
# COMPACT_ATOMS: atom_id res chain seq x y z
N MET A 1 -2.64 22.67 -57.39
CA MET A 1 -1.88 23.84 -56.90
C MET A 1 -2.84 24.80 -56.23
N SER A 2 -2.87 24.84 -54.91
CA SER A 2 -3.43 25.97 -54.16
C SER A 2 -2.95 25.90 -52.72
N GLN A 3 -2.63 27.07 -52.17
CA GLN A 3 -1.62 27.30 -51.13
C GLN A 3 -2.13 27.02 -49.70
N HIS A 4 -1.24 26.46 -48.88
CA HIS A 4 -1.35 26.40 -47.43
C HIS A 4 -1.26 27.80 -46.83
N THR A 5 -2.11 28.12 -45.84
CA THR A 5 -1.81 29.17 -44.87
C THR A 5 -2.07 28.65 -43.46
N ILE A 6 -0.99 28.56 -42.70
CA ILE A 6 -0.88 28.13 -41.31
C ILE A 6 -1.17 29.35 -40.43
N THR A 7 -2.07 29.23 -39.45
CA THR A 7 -2.29 30.28 -38.44
C THR A 7 -1.96 29.71 -37.06
N ARG A 8 -0.87 30.19 -36.46
CA ARG A 8 -0.44 29.92 -35.08
C ARG A 8 -0.97 31.03 -34.17
N PRO A 9 -1.62 30.73 -33.02
CA PRO A 9 -1.81 31.72 -31.98
C PRO A 9 -0.55 31.85 -31.10
N ILE A 10 -0.34 33.10 -30.70
CA ILE A 10 0.84 33.72 -30.13
C ILE A 10 0.98 33.38 -28.64
N VAL A 11 2.23 33.15 -28.23
CA VAL A 11 2.69 33.08 -26.84
C VAL A 11 2.61 34.48 -26.22
N THR A 12 1.90 34.62 -25.10
CA THR A 12 2.00 35.79 -24.22
C THR A 12 2.64 35.38 -22.89
N LEU A 13 3.91 35.75 -22.72
CA LEU A 13 4.57 35.89 -21.43
C LEU A 13 3.89 37.02 -20.63
N ALA A 14 3.49 36.73 -19.40
CA ALA A 14 3.22 37.75 -18.40
C ALA A 14 4.21 37.56 -17.24
N ALA A 15 5.21 38.44 -17.22
CA ALA A 15 6.11 38.64 -16.09
C ALA A 15 5.54 39.77 -15.21
N ALA A 16 5.43 39.54 -13.91
CA ALA A 16 5.36 40.55 -12.86
C ALA A 16 5.30 39.84 -11.50
N SER A 17 5.90 40.26 -10.39
CA SER A 17 6.99 41.20 -10.07
C SER A 17 7.37 40.84 -8.64
N LEU A 18 8.66 40.74 -8.34
CA LEU A 18 9.16 40.67 -6.96
C LEU A 18 8.73 41.93 -6.19
N PHE A 19 8.08 41.75 -5.04
CA PHE A 19 8.08 42.75 -3.98
C PHE A 19 8.78 42.18 -2.77
N LEU A 20 10.07 42.54 -2.63
CA LEU A 20 10.78 42.51 -1.36
C LEU A 20 10.31 43.71 -0.54
N ALA A 21 9.66 43.45 0.59
CA ALA A 21 9.50 44.44 1.64
C ALA A 21 10.41 44.05 2.82
N LEU A 22 11.54 44.77 2.95
CA LEU A 22 12.35 44.82 4.16
C LEU A 22 11.83 45.98 5.01
N ALA A 23 11.33 45.71 6.22
CA ALA A 23 11.22 46.72 7.27
C ALA A 23 11.29 46.09 8.67
N ALA A 24 12.36 46.49 9.36
CA ALA A 24 12.49 46.82 10.79
C ALA A 24 12.44 45.74 11.89
N CYS A 25 13.55 45.72 12.65
CA CYS A 25 13.76 45.11 13.95
C CYS A 25 12.73 45.55 15.00
N GLY A 26 12.27 44.57 15.80
CA GLY A 26 11.66 44.77 17.10
C GLY A 26 11.46 43.39 17.70
N GLY A 27 12.11 43.11 18.83
CA GLY A 27 12.18 41.77 19.42
C GLY A 27 10.80 41.14 19.68
N HIS A 28 10.80 39.82 19.81
CA HIS A 28 10.16 39.01 20.86
C HIS A 28 9.99 37.57 20.33
N THR A 29 10.41 36.61 21.16
CA THR A 29 10.15 35.17 21.09
C THR A 29 10.58 34.41 19.83
N VAL A 30 11.62 33.58 19.98
CA VAL A 30 11.88 32.44 19.07
C VAL A 30 10.65 31.53 19.16
N ALA A 31 9.73 31.67 18.20
CA ALA A 31 8.72 30.66 17.96
C ALA A 31 9.45 29.36 17.68
N ALA A 32 9.28 28.37 18.55
CA ALA A 32 9.77 27.02 18.34
C ALA A 32 9.36 26.61 16.92
N ALA A 33 10.33 26.15 16.14
CA ALA A 33 10.04 25.48 14.88
C ALA A 33 8.99 24.42 15.20
N THR A 34 7.81 24.55 14.62
CA THR A 34 6.82 23.48 14.62
C THR A 34 7.52 22.28 14.02
N SER A 35 7.89 21.31 14.86
CA SER A 35 8.19 19.96 14.43
C SER A 35 7.15 19.58 13.39
N PRO A 36 7.54 18.96 12.27
CA PRO A 36 6.56 18.50 11.28
C PRO A 36 5.52 17.71 12.04
N THR A 37 4.29 18.23 12.08
CA THR A 37 3.16 17.49 12.59
C THR A 37 3.10 16.26 11.70
N ALA A 38 3.44 15.09 12.26
CA ALA A 38 3.24 13.83 11.59
C ALA A 38 1.82 13.88 11.05
N SER A 39 1.69 13.92 9.72
CA SER A 39 0.39 13.94 9.06
C SER A 39 -0.37 12.78 9.67
N SER A 40 -1.44 13.08 10.42
CA SER A 40 -2.28 12.06 11.01
C SER A 40 -2.75 11.20 9.85
N LYS A 41 -2.22 9.98 9.81
CA LYS A 41 -2.52 8.99 8.77
C LYS A 41 -4.03 8.86 8.60
N PRO A 42 -4.53 8.59 7.39
CA PRO A 42 -5.96 8.50 7.13
C PRO A 42 -6.65 7.64 8.19
N SER A 43 -7.61 8.23 8.90
CA SER A 43 -8.14 7.65 10.13
C SER A 43 -9.16 6.54 9.90
N THR A 44 -9.54 6.22 8.66
CA THR A 44 -10.44 5.10 8.34
C THR A 44 -10.30 4.70 6.87
N TYR A 45 -9.74 3.52 6.61
CA TYR A 45 -9.63 2.95 5.25
C TYR A 45 -10.73 1.92 4.94
N TYR A 46 -11.72 1.75 5.82
CA TYR A 46 -12.79 0.79 5.55
C TYR A 46 -13.50 1.12 4.23
N GLY A 47 -13.57 0.13 3.35
CA GLY A 47 -14.14 0.26 2.02
C GLY A 47 -13.34 1.13 1.04
N GLU A 48 -12.14 1.59 1.40
CA GLU A 48 -11.24 2.26 0.45
C GLU A 48 -10.65 1.23 -0.52
N ALA A 49 -10.43 1.63 -1.78
CA ALA A 49 -9.80 0.73 -2.74
C ALA A 49 -8.36 0.40 -2.31
N ALA A 50 -8.00 -0.88 -2.24
CA ALA A 50 -6.67 -1.33 -1.85
C ALA A 50 -5.54 -0.73 -2.71
N SER A 51 -5.82 -0.41 -3.98
CA SER A 51 -4.86 0.29 -4.84
C SER A 51 -4.59 1.72 -4.41
N ALA A 52 -5.60 2.44 -3.90
CA ALA A 52 -5.42 3.77 -3.33
C ALA A 52 -4.54 3.70 -2.07
N ILE A 53 -4.81 2.74 -1.19
CA ILE A 53 -3.99 2.45 0.00
C ILE A 53 -2.54 2.14 -0.39
N ALA A 54 -2.33 1.26 -1.38
CA ALA A 54 -1.01 0.90 -1.87
C ALA A 54 -0.23 2.12 -2.40
N THR A 55 -0.92 3.06 -3.07
CA THR A 55 -0.28 4.27 -3.63
C THR A 55 0.23 5.24 -2.56
N LEU A 56 -0.28 5.12 -1.32
CA LEU A 56 0.18 5.91 -0.18
C LEU A 56 1.47 5.36 0.45
N ILE A 57 1.91 4.16 0.05
CA ILE A 57 3.15 3.55 0.52
C ILE A 57 4.32 4.06 -0.35
N PRO A 58 5.30 4.78 0.23
CA PRO A 58 6.48 5.21 -0.51
C PRO A 58 7.19 4.02 -1.15
N ASP A 59 7.61 4.20 -2.41
CA ASP A 59 8.33 3.21 -3.20
C ASP A 59 7.62 1.89 -3.50
N CYS A 60 6.32 1.81 -3.22
CA CYS A 60 5.42 0.79 -3.79
C CYS A 60 5.24 1.08 -5.29
N LYS A 61 5.90 0.29 -6.14
CA LYS A 61 5.88 0.43 -7.62
C LYS A 61 4.94 -0.58 -8.25
N ASP A 62 4.50 -0.31 -9.47
CA ASP A 62 3.69 -1.23 -10.27
C ASP A 62 2.42 -1.70 -9.54
N VAL A 63 1.68 -0.75 -8.96
CA VAL A 63 0.42 -1.04 -8.28
C VAL A 63 -0.57 -1.64 -9.27
N GLN A 64 -0.99 -2.87 -9.00
CA GLN A 64 -1.96 -3.63 -9.79
C GLN A 64 -3.14 -4.00 -8.92
N VAL A 65 -4.35 -3.75 -9.42
CA VAL A 65 -5.58 -4.24 -8.77
C VAL A 65 -5.62 -5.75 -8.94
N GLY A 66 -5.85 -6.46 -7.84
CA GLY A 66 -6.05 -7.91 -7.87
C GLY A 66 -7.52 -8.29 -7.92
N ASP A 67 -7.78 -9.53 -8.30
CA ASP A 67 -9.12 -10.09 -8.32
C ASP A 67 -9.60 -10.34 -6.88
N VAL A 68 -10.85 -9.96 -6.59
CA VAL A 68 -11.56 -10.45 -5.41
C VAL A 68 -12.66 -11.38 -5.89
N ALA A 69 -12.43 -12.68 -5.76
CA ALA A 69 -13.48 -13.68 -5.93
C ALA A 69 -14.26 -13.87 -4.62
N SER A 70 -15.41 -14.55 -4.70
CA SER A 70 -16.26 -14.83 -3.55
C SER A 70 -15.55 -15.82 -2.60
N GLY A 71 -14.88 -15.29 -1.57
CA GLY A 71 -13.98 -16.04 -0.69
C GLY A 71 -14.40 -16.16 0.79
N PRO A 72 -13.69 -16.98 1.58
CA PRO A 72 -14.10 -17.43 2.92
C PRO A 72 -14.16 -16.33 3.98
N GLN A 73 -13.51 -15.18 3.73
CA GLN A 73 -13.52 -14.03 4.63
C GLN A 73 -14.61 -13.04 4.24
N SER A 74 -15.68 -12.98 5.04
CA SER A 74 -16.68 -11.91 4.93
C SER A 74 -16.00 -10.56 5.16
N GLY A 75 -16.19 -9.62 4.24
CA GLY A 75 -15.70 -8.25 4.41
C GLY A 75 -14.52 -7.86 3.53
N LEU A 76 -13.83 -8.78 2.84
CA LEU A 76 -12.80 -8.39 1.87
C LEU A 76 -13.45 -7.60 0.72
N SER A 77 -13.06 -6.33 0.56
CA SER A 77 -13.68 -5.40 -0.38
C SER A 77 -12.87 -5.22 -1.67
N SER A 78 -11.55 -5.19 -1.55
CA SER A 78 -10.64 -5.00 -2.69
C SER A 78 -9.22 -5.47 -2.36
N LEU A 79 -8.44 -5.73 -3.40
CA LEU A 79 -7.06 -6.18 -3.31
C LEU A 79 -6.18 -5.41 -4.30
N ALA A 80 -4.94 -5.14 -3.90
CA ALA A 80 -3.92 -4.62 -4.79
C ALA A 80 -2.55 -5.21 -4.45
N THR A 81 -1.71 -5.36 -5.46
CA THR A 81 -0.32 -5.78 -5.30
C THR A 81 0.61 -4.70 -5.80
N CYS A 82 1.79 -4.58 -5.19
CA CYS A 82 2.86 -3.73 -5.71
C CYS A 82 4.23 -4.32 -5.36
N THR A 83 5.28 -3.73 -5.90
CA THR A 83 6.66 -4.07 -5.56
C THR A 83 7.22 -3.04 -4.58
N LEU A 84 7.63 -3.47 -3.39
CA LEU A 84 8.29 -2.68 -2.35
C LEU A 84 9.66 -3.29 -2.05
N ASP A 85 10.75 -2.55 -2.25
CA ASP A 85 12.13 -3.03 -2.06
C ASP A 85 12.43 -4.36 -2.78
N GLY A 86 11.87 -4.55 -3.97
CA GLY A 86 12.01 -5.78 -4.75
C GLY A 86 11.17 -6.96 -4.25
N ARG A 87 10.27 -6.75 -3.29
CA ARG A 87 9.33 -7.77 -2.77
C ARG A 87 7.92 -7.43 -3.20
N LYS A 88 7.13 -8.46 -3.50
CA LYS A 88 5.70 -8.28 -3.73
C LYS A 88 5.01 -8.03 -2.39
N LEU A 89 4.31 -6.91 -2.32
CA LEU A 89 3.44 -6.53 -1.22
C LEU A 89 2.00 -6.65 -1.72
N THR A 90 1.18 -7.35 -0.96
CA THR A 90 -0.26 -7.45 -1.22
C THR A 90 -1.01 -6.69 -0.14
N VAL A 91 -1.82 -5.72 -0.57
CA VAL A 91 -2.70 -4.91 0.27
C VAL A 91 -4.13 -5.42 0.13
N TYR A 92 -4.74 -5.72 1.26
CA TYR A 92 -6.12 -6.15 1.42
C TYR A 92 -6.90 -5.02 2.07
N SER A 93 -8.04 -4.64 1.50
CA SER A 93 -8.94 -3.66 2.09
C SER A 93 -10.24 -4.31 2.53
N TRP A 94 -10.72 -3.95 3.71
CA TRP A 94 -11.87 -4.56 4.37
C TRP A 94 -13.05 -3.58 4.44
N ALA A 95 -14.27 -4.06 4.22
CA ALA A 95 -15.50 -3.28 4.23
C ALA A 95 -16.00 -3.01 5.66
N ASP A 96 -15.71 -3.91 6.59
CA ASP A 96 -16.09 -3.91 7.99
C ASP A 96 -14.91 -4.37 8.88
N GLY A 97 -15.08 -4.27 10.21
CA GLY A 97 -14.06 -4.28 11.28
C GLY A 97 -12.87 -5.24 11.14
N PRO A 98 -11.80 -5.04 11.93
CA PRO A 98 -10.47 -5.57 11.62
C PRO A 98 -10.45 -7.09 11.52
N SER A 99 -10.17 -7.59 10.33
CA SER A 99 -10.02 -9.01 9.98
C SER A 99 -8.63 -9.55 10.36
N ALA A 100 -7.99 -8.97 11.37
CA ALA A 100 -6.65 -9.35 11.82
C ALA A 100 -6.60 -10.83 12.23
N ASP A 101 -7.59 -11.28 12.99
CA ASP A 101 -7.75 -12.68 13.40
C ASP A 101 -7.82 -13.60 12.18
N SER A 102 -8.53 -13.13 11.17
CA SER A 102 -8.79 -13.79 9.89
C SER A 102 -7.50 -14.13 9.10
N VAL A 103 -6.49 -13.26 9.15
CA VAL A 103 -5.21 -13.49 8.48
C VAL A 103 -4.35 -14.47 9.28
N SER A 104 -4.29 -14.32 10.61
CA SER A 104 -3.53 -15.25 11.46
C SER A 104 -4.10 -16.68 11.44
N GLU A 105 -5.43 -16.83 11.45
CA GLU A 105 -6.11 -18.13 11.29
C GLU A 105 -5.77 -18.78 9.95
N MET A 106 -5.68 -17.98 8.89
CA MET A 106 -5.29 -18.49 7.57
C MET A 106 -3.82 -18.86 7.48
N LEU A 107 -2.92 -18.09 8.07
CA LEU A 107 -1.50 -18.47 8.19
C LEU A 107 -1.36 -19.79 8.95
N ALA A 108 -2.13 -19.99 10.02
CA ALA A 108 -2.19 -21.25 10.75
C ALA A 108 -2.77 -22.41 9.93
N ALA A 109 -3.87 -22.19 9.21
CA ALA A 109 -4.47 -23.21 8.35
C ALA A 109 -3.53 -23.67 7.22
N ASN A 110 -2.70 -22.75 6.72
CA ASN A 110 -1.70 -23.02 5.69
C ASN A 110 -0.46 -23.74 6.20
N LYS A 111 -0.31 -23.87 7.53
CA LYS A 111 0.98 -24.24 8.13
C LYS A 111 2.08 -23.34 7.59
N SER A 112 1.77 -22.05 7.39
CA SER A 112 2.75 -21.08 6.95
C SER A 112 3.91 -21.08 7.93
N GLN A 113 5.10 -20.81 7.41
CA GLN A 113 6.25 -20.56 8.26
C GLN A 113 6.08 -19.21 8.98
N GLU A 114 7.03 -18.89 9.85
CA GLU A 114 7.17 -17.58 10.48
C GLU A 114 7.02 -16.46 9.44
N ALA A 115 6.19 -15.45 9.73
CA ALA A 115 5.86 -14.37 8.79
C ALA A 115 5.57 -13.04 9.49
N TRP A 116 5.85 -11.93 8.80
CA TRP A 116 5.47 -10.59 9.26
C TRP A 116 4.42 -9.96 8.35
N TYR A 117 3.40 -9.37 8.96
CA TYR A 117 2.35 -8.64 8.25
C TYR A 117 1.95 -7.37 9.00
N VAL A 118 1.19 -6.50 8.34
CA VAL A 118 0.75 -5.21 8.89
C VAL A 118 -0.75 -5.17 8.96
N ASN A 119 -1.29 -4.84 10.14
CA ASN A 119 -2.70 -4.58 10.33
C ASN A 119 -2.94 -3.09 10.54
N GLY A 120 -3.77 -2.50 9.71
CA GLY A 120 -4.29 -1.15 9.90
C GLY A 120 -5.80 -1.14 10.07
N ASN A 121 -6.36 0.05 10.26
CA ASN A 121 -7.79 0.21 10.44
C ASN A 121 -8.53 0.10 9.10
N GLY A 122 -9.09 -1.07 8.82
CA GLY A 122 -9.79 -1.38 7.56
C GLY A 122 -8.89 -1.89 6.43
N TRP A 123 -7.64 -2.24 6.72
CA TRP A 123 -6.74 -2.86 5.74
C TRP A 123 -5.70 -3.75 6.40
N THR A 124 -5.15 -4.68 5.62
CA THR A 124 -3.99 -5.50 5.98
C THR A 124 -3.00 -5.46 4.83
N ALA A 125 -1.70 -5.50 5.11
CA ALA A 125 -0.68 -5.66 4.08
C ALA A 125 0.25 -6.80 4.43
N ILE A 126 0.56 -7.64 3.46
CA ILE A 126 1.38 -8.85 3.62
C ILE A 126 2.49 -8.80 2.59
N VAL A 127 3.72 -8.99 3.05
CA VAL A 127 4.90 -9.09 2.20
C VAL A 127 5.04 -10.56 1.84
N GLN A 128 4.77 -10.95 0.59
CA GLN A 128 4.82 -12.35 0.18
C GLN A 128 5.35 -12.51 -1.24
N TYR A 129 6.21 -13.50 -1.43
CA TYR A 129 6.71 -13.92 -2.73
C TYR A 129 5.84 -15.02 -3.37
N ASP A 130 4.88 -15.58 -2.62
CA ASP A 130 3.95 -16.65 -3.01
C ASP A 130 2.50 -16.15 -2.83
N ASP A 131 1.68 -16.35 -3.86
CA ASP A 131 0.29 -15.88 -3.93
C ASP A 131 -0.73 -16.84 -3.30
N THR A 132 -0.28 -17.95 -2.71
CA THR A 132 -1.15 -18.95 -2.07
C THR A 132 -2.14 -18.34 -1.08
N LEU A 133 -1.69 -17.41 -0.22
CA LEU A 133 -2.56 -16.78 0.76
C LEU A 133 -3.64 -15.90 0.09
N MET A 134 -3.27 -15.16 -0.97
CA MET A 134 -4.19 -14.36 -1.77
C MET A 134 -5.29 -15.25 -2.36
N TYR A 135 -4.93 -16.39 -2.95
CA TYR A 135 -5.90 -17.29 -3.57
C TYR A 135 -6.84 -17.93 -2.57
N GLN A 136 -6.37 -18.18 -1.35
CA GLN A 136 -7.25 -18.69 -0.30
C GLN A 136 -8.19 -17.62 0.25
N LEU A 137 -7.70 -16.38 0.42
CA LEU A 137 -8.51 -15.27 0.90
C LEU A 137 -9.65 -14.96 -0.08
N THR A 138 -9.38 -15.14 -1.37
CA THR A 138 -10.33 -14.87 -2.46
C THR A 138 -11.04 -16.13 -2.99
N ASN A 139 -10.73 -17.32 -2.47
CA ASN A 139 -11.26 -18.61 -2.95
C ASN A 139 -11.06 -18.86 -4.46
N GLN A 140 -9.89 -18.54 -4.98
CA GLN A 140 -9.48 -18.84 -6.35
C GLN A 140 -8.96 -20.28 -6.46
N ALA A 141 -9.88 -21.24 -6.35
CA ALA A 141 -9.57 -22.67 -6.34
C ALA A 141 -8.88 -23.16 -7.62
N ASP A 142 -9.19 -22.56 -8.77
CA ASP A 142 -8.56 -22.84 -10.06
C ASP A 142 -7.07 -22.44 -10.06
N LYS A 143 -6.72 -21.28 -9.48
CA LYS A 143 -5.33 -20.83 -9.36
C LYS A 143 -4.55 -21.67 -8.34
N LEU A 144 -5.15 -22.00 -7.20
CA LEU A 144 -4.57 -22.95 -6.23
C LEU A 144 -4.28 -24.31 -6.85
N LEU A 145 -5.21 -24.82 -7.66
CA LEU A 145 -5.05 -26.10 -8.35
C LEU A 145 -3.95 -26.03 -9.41
N ALA A 146 -3.87 -24.92 -10.16
CA ALA A 146 -2.83 -24.69 -11.14
C ALA A 146 -1.43 -24.66 -10.50
N ASP A 147 -1.26 -23.96 -9.39
CA ASP A 147 0.01 -23.91 -8.65
C ASP A 147 0.40 -25.27 -8.08
N GLY A 148 -0.58 -26.01 -7.55
CA GLY A 148 -0.39 -27.38 -7.08
C GLY A 148 0.08 -28.33 -8.20
N PHE A 149 -0.46 -28.20 -9.41
CA PHE A 149 -0.02 -28.97 -10.57
C PHE A 149 1.32 -28.53 -11.14
N ALA A 150 1.64 -27.24 -11.06
CA ALA A 150 2.93 -26.70 -11.48
C ALA A 150 4.07 -27.09 -10.51
N GLY A 151 3.74 -27.69 -9.35
CA GLY A 151 4.73 -28.10 -8.35
C GLY A 151 5.50 -26.91 -7.77
N VAL A 152 4.86 -25.73 -7.75
CA VAL A 152 5.46 -24.51 -7.23
C VAL A 152 5.77 -24.75 -5.76
N THR A 153 7.06 -24.75 -5.42
CA THR A 153 7.49 -24.78 -4.04
C THR A 153 7.61 -23.33 -3.58
N PRO A 154 6.97 -22.95 -2.45
CA PRO A 154 7.14 -21.62 -1.89
C PRO A 154 8.63 -21.33 -1.67
N PRO A 155 9.14 -20.16 -2.06
CA PRO A 155 10.51 -19.78 -1.71
C PRO A 155 10.64 -19.69 -0.18
N PRO A 156 11.86 -19.87 0.36
CA PRO A 156 12.09 -19.70 1.80
C PRO A 156 11.64 -18.31 2.28
N ALA A 157 11.03 -18.25 3.46
CA ALA A 157 10.63 -16.99 4.08
C ALA A 157 11.86 -16.12 4.37
N ASP A 158 11.81 -14.85 3.98
CA ASP A 158 12.82 -13.84 4.31
C ASP A 158 12.30 -12.99 5.47
N VAL A 159 12.17 -13.61 6.64
CA VAL A 159 11.55 -13.03 7.84
C VAL A 159 12.13 -11.64 8.18
N PRO A 160 13.47 -11.41 8.14
CA PRO A 160 14.02 -10.06 8.38
C PRO A 160 13.61 -9.04 7.30
N GLY A 161 13.59 -9.45 6.03
CA GLY A 161 13.18 -8.59 4.92
C GLY A 161 11.68 -8.26 4.94
N GLU A 162 10.84 -9.24 5.31
CA GLU A 162 9.40 -9.06 5.52
C GLU A 162 9.15 -8.06 6.64
N LYS A 163 9.83 -8.21 7.78
CA LYS A 163 9.72 -7.26 8.89
C LYS A 163 10.13 -5.85 8.46
N ALA A 164 11.25 -5.70 7.76
CA ALA A 164 11.73 -4.39 7.32
C ALA A 164 10.75 -3.70 6.35
N ALA A 165 10.14 -4.47 5.44
CA ALA A 165 9.09 -3.97 4.55
C ALA A 165 7.82 -3.63 5.33
N ALA A 166 7.40 -4.47 6.29
CA ALA A 166 6.26 -4.20 7.18
C ALA A 166 6.46 -2.91 7.99
N ASP A 167 7.65 -2.69 8.54
CA ASP A 167 7.99 -1.45 9.26
C ASP A 167 7.86 -0.21 8.37
N LYS A 168 8.21 -0.30 7.07
CA LYS A 168 8.01 0.81 6.11
C LYS A 168 6.53 1.08 5.82
N VAL A 169 5.73 0.03 5.65
CA VAL A 169 4.28 0.15 5.46
C VAL A 169 3.66 0.82 6.70
N VAL A 170 4.02 0.37 7.91
CA VAL A 170 3.55 1.01 9.14
C VAL A 170 4.04 2.44 9.24
N ALA A 171 5.28 2.76 8.86
CA ALA A 171 5.78 4.13 8.84
C ALA A 171 4.96 5.04 7.90
N ALA A 172 4.49 4.51 6.76
CA ALA A 172 3.70 5.24 5.77
C ALA A 172 2.21 5.39 6.14
N LEU A 173 1.57 4.30 6.56
CA LEU A 173 0.11 4.23 6.70
C LEU A 173 -0.38 4.13 8.16
N GLY A 174 0.51 3.74 9.08
CA GLY A 174 0.15 3.45 10.48
C GLY A 174 -0.22 2.00 10.65
N GLY A 175 -0.91 1.69 11.74
CA GLY A 175 -1.21 0.33 12.14
C GLY A 175 -0.06 -0.33 12.89
N ASP A 176 -0.14 -1.65 12.98
CA ASP A 176 0.73 -2.49 13.79
C ASP A 176 1.39 -3.57 12.95
N VAL A 177 2.70 -3.74 13.15
CA VAL A 177 3.45 -4.87 12.60
C VAL A 177 3.18 -6.08 13.49
N VAL A 178 2.66 -7.15 12.91
CA VAL A 178 2.31 -8.40 13.60
C VAL A 178 3.26 -9.52 13.17
N HIS A 179 3.75 -10.24 14.17
CA HIS A 179 4.56 -11.44 13.98
C HIS A 179 3.68 -12.69 14.09
N TYR A 180 3.62 -13.47 13.02
CA TYR A 180 3.05 -14.81 13.08
C TYR A 180 4.19 -15.82 13.29
N GLN A 181 4.08 -16.59 14.37
CA GLN A 181 4.96 -17.72 14.66
C GLN A 181 4.08 -18.95 14.92
N PRO A 182 4.22 -20.03 14.15
CA PRO A 182 3.37 -21.23 14.25
C PRO A 182 3.55 -22.02 15.54
#